data_AF-A4I767-F1
#
_entry.id   AF-A4I767-F1
#
_cell.length_a   1.000
_cell.length_b   1.000
_cell.length_c   1.000
_cell.angle_alpha   90.00
_cell.angle_beta   90.00
_cell.angle_gamma   90.00
#
_symmetry.space_group_name_H-M   'P 1'
#
loop_
_entity.id
_entity.type
_entity.pdbx_description
1 polymer ?
#
loop_
_entity_poly.entity_id
_entity_poly.type
_entity_poly.pdbx_seq_one_letter_code
_entity_poly.pdbx_strand_id
1 'polypeptide(L)'
;MNRCSLRQQGARLDTVKPVKQAFPADVPPAAHSPAGAPDGHRTVFSHHDGEAHNDTARRDEQASYSSQSSLPPAPSAVTPYTGNWPPYALLLVSCLIVAAAGLGGSAARVALQKCFEKNPFFPKYNYIGPNILGSFLMGFSVTVLPPEAALPLTYRALCVGFCGSFTTFSSWIVKVMVQNTVADAFEHLLIGGTMPLVFFLWGRDCGRGVRWCCAHVVGSPWETWPLHRSLLRAVDAVVLVLVVLASILSPVLVLVYISEGGIRVISADDVRVVALAPAGAVTRFVLSVCLNKRACAAQFPLGTLAANLLGVLLAVVMCNMEVNHLSCEWCIVVRNGIGGALSTVSSVANELVSFYGSGRMPLAYVYALVSVGFSVFIAGVGRPQLHRRGVS
;
A
#
# COMPACT_ATOMS: atom_id res chain seq x y z
N MET A 1 -41.87 56.87 -28.70
CA MET A 1 -42.48 55.57 -29.07
C MET A 1 -41.42 54.49 -28.96
N ASN A 2 -41.83 53.27 -28.59
CA ASN A 2 -41.04 52.05 -28.31
C ASN A 2 -40.38 51.95 -26.91
N ARG A 3 -41.22 51.58 -25.94
CA ARG A 3 -40.82 50.91 -24.69
C ARG A 3 -40.25 49.52 -25.03
N CYS A 4 -39.00 49.29 -24.67
CA CYS A 4 -38.35 47.98 -24.75
C CYS A 4 -38.94 47.09 -23.64
N SER A 5 -39.85 46.17 -24.00
CA SER A 5 -40.45 45.24 -23.05
C SER A 5 -39.58 44.00 -22.87
N LEU A 6 -39.28 43.72 -21.61
CA LEU A 6 -38.79 42.44 -21.14
C LEU A 6 -39.77 41.33 -21.56
N ARG A 7 -39.31 40.41 -22.41
CA ARG A 7 -40.00 39.14 -22.65
C ARG A 7 -39.14 38.01 -22.12
N GLN A 8 -39.57 37.47 -20.98
CA GLN A 8 -39.16 36.18 -20.45
C GLN A 8 -39.25 35.12 -21.56
N GLN A 9 -38.13 34.49 -21.89
CA GLN A 9 -38.11 33.19 -22.55
C GLN A 9 -37.47 32.20 -21.58
N GLY A 10 -38.32 31.42 -20.91
CA GLY A 10 -37.90 30.20 -20.23
C GLY A 10 -37.41 29.22 -21.27
N ALA A 11 -36.09 29.06 -21.38
CA ALA A 11 -35.49 27.96 -22.12
C ALA A 11 -35.25 26.80 -21.15
N ARG A 12 -36.06 25.76 -21.34
CA ARG A 12 -35.93 24.38 -20.84
C ARG A 12 -34.50 24.01 -20.42
N LEU A 13 -34.35 23.70 -19.13
CA LEU A 13 -33.24 22.89 -18.62
C LEU A 13 -33.44 21.46 -19.17
N ASP A 14 -32.84 21.18 -20.33
CA ASP A 14 -32.71 19.81 -20.80
C ASP A 14 -31.86 19.05 -19.78
N THR A 15 -32.50 18.09 -19.12
CA THR A 15 -31.90 17.13 -18.21
C THR A 15 -30.69 16.47 -18.90
N VAL A 16 -29.49 16.86 -18.48
CA VAL A 16 -28.25 16.16 -18.82
C VAL A 16 -28.37 14.74 -18.30
N LYS A 17 -28.66 13.79 -19.19
CA LYS A 17 -28.57 12.36 -18.87
C LYS A 17 -27.12 12.05 -18.49
N PRO A 18 -26.87 11.39 -17.36
CA PRO A 18 -25.51 11.09 -16.93
C PRO A 18 -24.85 10.17 -17.94
N VAL A 19 -23.72 10.64 -18.48
CA VAL A 19 -22.80 9.81 -19.26
C VAL A 19 -22.36 8.68 -18.35
N LYS A 20 -22.82 7.46 -18.63
CA LYS A 20 -22.32 6.24 -18.00
C LYS A 20 -20.85 6.10 -18.39
N GLN A 21 -19.95 6.56 -17.52
CA GLN A 21 -18.55 6.17 -17.58
C GLN A 21 -18.49 4.66 -17.33
N ALA A 22 -18.20 3.91 -18.39
CA ALA A 22 -17.93 2.49 -18.30
C ALA A 22 -16.67 2.28 -17.44
N PHE A 23 -16.83 1.63 -16.30
CA PHE A 23 -15.72 1.12 -15.51
C PHE A 23 -15.03 0.00 -16.32
N PRO A 24 -13.69 -0.02 -16.44
CA PRO A 24 -12.99 -1.10 -17.12
C PRO A 24 -12.95 -2.34 -16.21
N ALA A 25 -14.06 -3.05 -16.17
CA ALA A 25 -14.14 -4.44 -15.70
C ALA A 25 -14.87 -5.35 -16.71
N ASP A 26 -15.44 -4.80 -17.79
CA ASP A 26 -16.19 -5.57 -18.81
C ASP A 26 -15.39 -5.81 -20.10
N VAL A 27 -14.14 -6.27 -19.99
CA VAL A 27 -13.47 -6.92 -21.12
C VAL A 27 -13.50 -8.43 -20.88
N PRO A 28 -14.38 -9.19 -21.57
CA PRO A 28 -14.44 -10.63 -21.40
C PRO A 28 -13.13 -11.30 -21.86
N PRO A 29 -12.70 -12.38 -21.18
CA PRO A 29 -11.45 -13.06 -21.50
C PRO A 29 -11.51 -13.66 -22.91
N ALA A 30 -10.44 -13.43 -23.68
CA ALA A 30 -10.27 -13.96 -25.02
C ALA A 30 -10.48 -15.48 -25.03
N ALA A 31 -11.49 -15.92 -25.78
CA ALA A 31 -11.78 -17.32 -26.00
C ALA A 31 -10.58 -17.97 -26.72
N HIS A 32 -9.91 -18.89 -26.02
CA HIS A 32 -9.06 -19.88 -26.65
C HIS A 32 -9.94 -20.78 -27.54
N SER A 33 -9.98 -20.53 -28.84
CA SER A 33 -10.51 -21.49 -29.81
C SER A 33 -9.36 -22.33 -30.39
N PRO A 34 -9.49 -23.67 -30.40
CA PRO A 34 -8.39 -24.59 -30.62
C PRO A 34 -8.00 -24.74 -32.10
N ALA A 35 -6.74 -25.13 -32.27
CA ALA A 35 -6.02 -25.29 -33.52
C ALA A 35 -6.67 -26.32 -34.47
N GLY A 36 -6.45 -26.06 -35.76
CA GLY A 36 -7.06 -26.75 -36.88
C GLY A 36 -6.76 -28.25 -37.01
N ALA A 37 -7.71 -28.92 -37.66
CA ALA A 37 -7.51 -30.13 -38.45
C ALA A 37 -8.55 -30.12 -39.62
N PRO A 38 -8.27 -30.76 -40.76
CA PRO A 38 -8.64 -30.22 -42.07
C PRO A 38 -9.72 -31.01 -42.85
N ASP A 39 -10.12 -30.39 -43.95
CA ASP A 39 -10.67 -30.94 -45.20
C ASP A 39 -12.05 -31.62 -45.22
N GLY A 40 -12.93 -31.11 -46.10
CA GLY A 40 -14.13 -31.84 -46.53
C GLY A 40 -15.17 -31.01 -47.30
N HIS A 41 -15.04 -31.01 -48.65
CA HIS A 41 -16.08 -30.89 -49.70
C HIS A 41 -17.27 -29.90 -49.56
N ARG A 42 -17.36 -28.86 -50.39
CA ARG A 42 -17.88 -28.84 -51.79
C ARG A 42 -19.40 -29.04 -51.88
N THR A 43 -20.13 -27.94 -52.10
CA THR A 43 -21.33 -27.92 -52.98
C THR A 43 -21.52 -26.53 -53.58
N VAL A 44 -21.43 -26.49 -54.91
CA VAL A 44 -21.74 -25.37 -55.80
C VAL A 44 -23.21 -25.51 -56.18
N PHE A 45 -24.01 -24.46 -56.00
CA PHE A 45 -25.26 -24.28 -56.73
C PHE A 45 -25.28 -22.87 -57.32
N SER A 46 -25.11 -22.85 -58.64
CA SER A 46 -25.32 -21.73 -59.54
C SER A 46 -26.78 -21.68 -59.94
N HIS A 47 -27.40 -20.50 -59.87
CA HIS A 47 -28.56 -20.17 -60.70
C HIS A 47 -28.42 -18.74 -61.19
N HIS A 48 -28.54 -18.61 -62.51
CA HIS A 48 -28.71 -17.38 -63.26
C HIS A 48 -29.84 -16.52 -62.70
N ASP A 49 -29.64 -15.20 -62.65
CA ASP A 49 -30.37 -14.23 -63.47
C ASP A 49 -29.72 -12.84 -63.33
N GLY A 50 -29.73 -12.09 -64.42
CA GLY A 50 -28.91 -10.90 -64.62
C GLY A 50 -29.49 -9.64 -63.97
N GLU A 51 -28.59 -8.71 -63.70
CA GLU A 51 -28.76 -7.28 -64.03
C GLU A 51 -27.41 -6.57 -63.83
N ALA A 52 -27.04 -5.78 -64.83
CA ALA A 52 -25.80 -5.01 -64.85
C ALA A 52 -25.89 -3.84 -63.87
N HIS A 53 -25.28 -3.97 -62.69
CA HIS A 53 -25.19 -2.89 -61.72
C HIS A 53 -23.73 -2.59 -61.34
N ASN A 54 -23.22 -1.52 -61.97
CA ASN A 54 -22.15 -0.62 -61.53
C ASN A 54 -21.05 -1.21 -60.61
N ASP A 55 -20.03 -1.79 -61.24
CA ASP A 55 -18.77 -2.22 -60.62
C ASP A 55 -17.87 -1.07 -60.10
N THR A 56 -18.32 0.19 -60.16
CA THR A 56 -17.56 1.33 -59.62
C THR A 56 -17.75 1.54 -58.12
N ALA A 57 -18.85 1.08 -57.51
CA ALA A 57 -19.08 1.29 -56.07
C ALA A 57 -18.28 0.32 -55.17
N ARG A 58 -17.95 -0.88 -55.65
CA ARG A 58 -17.23 -1.89 -54.84
C ARG A 58 -15.71 -1.70 -54.78
N ARG A 59 -15.11 -0.92 -55.69
CA ARG A 59 -13.66 -0.63 -55.62
C ARG A 59 -13.29 0.36 -54.52
N ASP A 60 -14.21 1.25 -54.12
CA ASP A 60 -13.92 2.24 -53.07
C ASP A 60 -14.16 1.71 -51.64
N GLU A 61 -15.00 0.68 -51.46
CA GLU A 61 -15.19 0.03 -50.15
C GLU A 61 -14.06 -0.95 -49.78
N GLN A 62 -13.34 -1.52 -50.76
CA GLN A 62 -12.22 -2.42 -50.48
C GLN A 62 -10.86 -1.70 -50.35
N ALA A 63 -10.76 -0.45 -50.80
CA ALA A 63 -9.57 0.37 -50.59
C ALA A 63 -9.53 1.05 -49.20
N SER A 64 -10.64 1.07 -48.46
CA SER A 64 -10.77 1.81 -47.20
C SER A 64 -10.56 0.96 -45.93
N TYR A 65 -10.33 -0.36 -46.04
CA TYR A 65 -10.05 -1.24 -44.89
C TYR A 65 -8.58 -1.70 -44.76
N SER A 66 -7.66 -1.18 -45.57
CA SER A 66 -6.23 -1.55 -45.47
C SER A 66 -5.35 -0.56 -44.71
N SER A 67 -5.92 0.40 -43.99
CA SER A 67 -5.19 1.10 -42.92
C SER A 67 -5.29 0.29 -41.64
N GLN A 68 -4.49 -0.79 -41.56
CA GLN A 68 -4.09 -1.32 -40.26
C GLN A 68 -3.51 -0.15 -39.48
N SER A 69 -4.30 0.43 -38.57
CA SER A 69 -3.78 1.30 -37.55
C SER A 69 -2.73 0.47 -36.82
N SER A 70 -1.46 0.79 -37.03
CA SER A 70 -0.39 0.28 -36.20
C SER A 70 -0.79 0.62 -34.76
N LEU A 71 -1.26 -0.38 -34.00
CA LEU A 71 -1.37 -0.26 -32.56
C LEU A 71 0.00 0.28 -32.11
N PRO A 72 0.06 1.43 -31.41
CA PRO A 72 1.33 1.94 -30.94
C PRO A 72 2.00 0.80 -30.15
N PRO A 73 3.31 0.56 -30.36
CA PRO A 73 4.00 -0.54 -29.71
C PRO A 73 3.70 -0.47 -28.21
N ALA A 74 3.27 -1.59 -27.63
CA ALA A 74 3.01 -1.71 -26.21
C ALA A 74 4.18 -1.05 -25.47
N PRO A 75 3.93 -0.10 -24.54
CA PRO A 75 4.99 0.69 -23.93
C PRO A 75 6.03 -0.27 -23.40
N SER A 76 7.21 -0.25 -24.04
CA SER A 76 8.33 -1.11 -23.72
C SER A 76 8.54 -1.03 -22.21
N ALA A 77 8.40 -2.18 -21.53
CA ALA A 77 8.48 -2.27 -20.08
C ALA A 77 9.66 -1.42 -19.60
N VAL A 78 9.36 -0.34 -18.86
CA VAL A 78 10.37 0.64 -18.48
C VAL A 78 11.46 -0.08 -17.70
N THR A 79 12.63 -0.25 -18.31
CA THR A 79 13.77 -0.87 -17.63
C THR A 79 14.16 0.04 -16.45
N PRO A 80 14.18 -0.48 -15.21
CA PRO A 80 14.55 0.30 -14.04
C PRO A 80 15.96 0.89 -14.24
N TYR A 81 16.20 2.11 -13.75
CA TYR A 81 17.55 2.70 -13.83
C TYR A 81 18.59 1.88 -13.03
N THR A 82 18.13 1.12 -12.03
CA THR A 82 18.92 0.18 -11.24
C THR A 82 19.16 -1.14 -11.95
N GLY A 83 18.71 -1.31 -13.21
CA GLY A 83 18.89 -2.56 -13.96
C GLY A 83 20.35 -2.94 -14.19
N ASN A 84 21.26 -1.96 -14.19
CA ASN A 84 22.70 -2.18 -14.31
C ASN A 84 23.37 -2.50 -12.97
N TRP A 85 22.66 -2.37 -11.85
CA TRP A 85 23.23 -2.66 -10.53
C TRP A 85 23.26 -4.16 -10.30
N PRO A 86 24.33 -4.70 -9.71
CA PRO A 86 24.29 -6.08 -9.26
C PRO A 86 23.18 -6.26 -8.21
N PRO A 87 22.47 -7.40 -8.22
CA PRO A 87 21.28 -7.60 -7.39
C PRO A 87 21.56 -7.48 -5.88
N TYR A 88 22.77 -7.86 -5.44
CA TYR A 88 23.20 -7.72 -4.04
C TYR A 88 23.40 -6.25 -3.63
N ALA A 89 23.88 -5.39 -4.53
CA ALA A 89 24.05 -3.97 -4.23
C ALA A 89 22.70 -3.27 -4.10
N LEU A 90 21.76 -3.56 -5.00
CA LEU A 90 20.39 -3.05 -4.88
C LEU A 90 19.74 -3.53 -3.58
N LEU A 91 19.91 -4.79 -3.21
CA LEU A 91 19.40 -5.33 -1.94
C LEU A 91 20.01 -4.58 -0.74
N LEU A 92 21.33 -4.43 -0.69
CA LEU A 92 22.03 -3.76 0.41
C LEU A 92 21.61 -2.29 0.55
N VAL A 93 21.59 -1.53 -0.54
CA VAL A 93 21.14 -0.12 -0.52
C VAL A 93 19.66 -0.03 -0.12
N SER A 94 18.83 -0.99 -0.54
CA SER A 94 17.43 -1.06 -0.13
C SER A 94 17.27 -1.36 1.36
N CYS A 95 18.09 -2.26 1.92
CA CYS A 95 18.10 -2.52 3.36
C CYS A 95 18.50 -1.26 4.14
N LEU A 96 19.53 -0.53 3.69
CA LEU A 96 19.96 0.71 4.33
C LEU A 96 18.88 1.79 4.31
N ILE A 97 18.23 2.02 3.17
CA ILE A 97 17.19 3.04 3.08
C ILE A 97 15.90 2.65 3.83
N VAL A 98 15.55 1.35 3.83
CA VAL A 98 14.42 0.83 4.63
C VAL A 98 14.72 0.93 6.12
N ALA A 99 15.95 0.65 6.56
CA ALA A 99 16.38 0.83 7.94
C ALA A 99 16.27 2.30 8.36
N ALA A 100 16.82 3.21 7.57
CA ALA A 100 16.82 4.65 7.84
C ALA A 100 15.39 5.23 7.87
N ALA A 101 14.55 4.88 6.89
CA ALA A 101 13.15 5.31 6.88
C ALA A 101 12.33 4.62 7.98
N GLY A 102 12.68 3.40 8.36
CA GLY A 102 12.06 2.66 9.46
C GLY A 102 12.27 3.31 10.83
N LEU A 103 13.43 3.95 11.06
CA LEU A 103 13.66 4.81 12.23
C LEU A 103 12.63 5.94 12.28
N GLY A 104 12.48 6.68 11.16
CA GLY A 104 11.54 7.79 11.07
C GLY A 104 10.08 7.36 11.28
N GLY A 105 9.68 6.24 10.66
CA GLY A 105 8.33 5.69 10.83
C GLY A 105 8.06 5.28 12.28
N SER A 106 9.01 4.58 12.92
CA SER A 106 8.86 4.17 14.31
C SER A 106 8.90 5.37 15.28
N ALA A 107 9.69 6.40 15.00
CA ALA A 107 9.69 7.64 15.78
C ALA A 107 8.34 8.34 15.70
N ALA A 108 7.77 8.46 14.50
CA ALA A 108 6.43 9.02 14.29
C ALA A 108 5.35 8.22 15.05
N ARG A 109 5.46 6.88 15.06
CA ARG A 109 4.58 6.00 15.83
C ARG A 109 4.64 6.29 17.32
N VAL A 110 5.84 6.28 17.90
CA VAL A 110 6.03 6.51 19.34
C VAL A 110 5.57 7.91 19.74
N ALA A 111 5.94 8.94 18.98
CA ALA A 111 5.52 10.31 19.25
C ALA A 111 3.99 10.46 19.22
N LEU A 112 3.33 9.86 18.23
CA LEU A 112 1.87 9.91 18.10
C LEU A 112 1.16 9.12 19.20
N GLN A 113 1.70 7.96 19.60
CA GLN A 113 1.20 7.19 20.75
C GLN A 113 1.25 8.02 22.04
N LYS A 114 2.36 8.71 22.29
CA LYS A 114 2.51 9.61 23.46
C LYS A 114 1.58 10.82 23.40
N CYS A 115 1.31 11.36 22.22
CA CYS A 115 0.34 12.43 22.05
C CYS A 115 -1.07 11.98 22.44
N PHE A 116 -1.46 10.77 22.04
CA PHE A 116 -2.77 10.19 22.38
C PHE A 116 -2.90 9.75 23.83
N GLU A 117 -1.82 9.27 24.47
CA GLU A 117 -1.83 8.91 25.90
C GLU A 117 -2.15 10.10 26.82
N LYS A 118 -1.86 11.33 26.38
CA LYS A 118 -2.20 12.55 27.13
C LYS A 118 -3.68 12.94 27.07
N ASN A 119 -4.44 12.39 26.13
CA ASN A 119 -5.84 12.75 25.93
C ASN A 119 -6.74 11.65 26.53
N PRO A 120 -7.67 11.97 27.46
CA PRO A 120 -8.48 10.97 28.18
C PRO A 120 -9.30 10.03 27.29
N PHE A 121 -9.63 10.44 26.05
CA PHE A 121 -10.40 9.61 25.12
C PHE A 121 -9.57 8.51 24.44
N PHE A 122 -8.24 8.67 24.31
CA PHE A 122 -7.42 7.82 23.44
C PHE A 122 -6.47 6.80 24.11
N PRO A 123 -6.34 6.63 25.44
CA PRO A 123 -5.37 5.67 25.98
C PRO A 123 -5.74 4.22 25.61
N LYS A 124 -7.04 3.91 25.49
CA LYS A 124 -7.55 2.60 25.01
C LYS A 124 -7.11 2.32 23.56
N TYR A 125 -6.97 3.36 22.73
CA TYR A 125 -6.76 3.26 21.28
C TYR A 125 -5.43 3.85 20.78
N ASN A 126 -4.40 3.94 21.62
CA ASN A 126 -3.14 4.61 21.27
C ASN A 126 -2.47 4.05 19.99
N TYR A 127 -2.69 2.79 19.63
CA TYR A 127 -2.20 2.16 18.39
C TYR A 127 -2.96 2.56 17.13
N ILE A 128 -4.21 3.04 17.26
CA ILE A 128 -5.09 3.36 16.14
C ILE A 128 -4.56 4.56 15.36
N GLY A 129 -4.14 5.61 16.06
CA GLY A 129 -3.58 6.81 15.43
C GLY A 129 -2.46 6.53 14.43
N PRO A 130 -1.37 5.86 14.86
CA PRO A 130 -0.29 5.46 13.94
C PRO A 130 -0.76 4.56 12.80
N ASN A 131 -1.64 3.60 13.07
CA ASN A 131 -2.15 2.69 12.04
C ASN A 131 -2.99 3.41 10.99
N ILE A 132 -3.83 4.34 11.40
CA ILE A 132 -4.66 5.16 10.53
C ILE A 132 -3.80 6.10 9.68
N LEU A 133 -2.93 6.91 10.32
CA LEU A 133 -2.12 7.89 9.61
C LEU A 133 -1.07 7.23 8.71
N GLY A 134 -0.43 6.16 9.18
CA GLY A 134 0.51 5.38 8.37
C GLY A 134 -0.15 4.70 7.17
N SER A 135 -1.40 4.23 7.32
CA SER A 135 -2.15 3.63 6.21
C SER A 135 -2.66 4.67 5.21
N PHE A 136 -3.09 5.86 5.68
CA PHE A 136 -3.37 7.01 4.81
C PHE A 136 -2.14 7.38 3.98
N LEU A 137 -0.99 7.55 4.64
CA LEU A 137 0.26 7.89 3.95
C LEU A 137 0.68 6.80 2.98
N MET A 138 0.49 5.51 3.31
CA MET A 138 0.73 4.42 2.38
C MET A 138 -0.17 4.55 1.14
N GLY A 139 -1.49 4.70 1.32
CA GLY A 139 -2.44 4.84 0.23
C GLY A 139 -2.15 6.05 -0.67
N PHE A 140 -1.78 7.18 -0.06
CA PHE A 140 -1.33 8.36 -0.79
C PHE A 140 -0.04 8.09 -1.59
N SER A 141 0.97 7.53 -0.93
CA SER A 141 2.30 7.31 -1.51
C SER A 141 2.27 6.35 -2.69
N VAL A 142 1.59 5.20 -2.57
CA VAL A 142 1.47 4.24 -3.68
C VAL A 142 0.69 4.82 -4.87
N THR A 143 -0.07 5.89 -4.63
CA THR A 143 -0.91 6.55 -5.63
C THR A 143 -0.32 7.83 -6.18
N VAL A 144 0.72 8.42 -5.58
CA VAL A 144 1.39 9.59 -6.14
C VAL A 144 2.69 9.17 -6.79
N LEU A 145 3.45 8.28 -6.15
CA LEU A 145 4.73 7.81 -6.67
C LEU A 145 4.57 7.03 -7.99
N PRO A 146 5.53 7.19 -8.92
CA PRO A 146 5.76 6.24 -10.00
C PRO A 146 5.84 4.79 -9.48
N PRO A 147 5.61 3.78 -10.34
CA PRO A 147 5.77 2.38 -9.97
C PRO A 147 7.14 2.11 -9.34
N GLU A 148 7.23 1.13 -8.43
CA GLU A 148 8.48 0.79 -7.74
C GLU A 148 9.66 0.53 -8.72
N ALA A 149 9.39 0.00 -9.92
CA ALA A 149 10.43 -0.18 -10.94
C ALA A 149 11.07 1.15 -11.40
N ALA A 150 10.34 2.26 -11.38
CA ALA A 150 10.85 3.59 -11.77
C ALA A 150 11.60 4.29 -10.64
N LEU A 151 11.13 4.14 -9.38
CA LEU A 151 11.73 4.75 -8.17
C LEU A 151 11.87 3.72 -7.03
N PRO A 152 12.74 2.72 -7.17
CA PRO A 152 12.84 1.63 -6.21
C PRO A 152 13.25 2.11 -4.82
N LEU A 153 14.16 3.08 -4.71
CA LEU A 153 14.66 3.51 -3.41
C LEU A 153 13.61 4.35 -2.68
N THR A 154 13.04 5.36 -3.34
CA THR A 154 12.00 6.22 -2.75
C THR A 154 10.77 5.42 -2.36
N TYR A 155 10.30 4.52 -3.24
CA TYR A 155 9.12 3.68 -2.95
C TYR A 155 9.38 2.78 -1.73
N ARG A 156 10.54 2.11 -1.68
CA ARG A 156 10.91 1.27 -0.53
C ARG A 156 11.09 2.08 0.74
N ALA A 157 11.70 3.26 0.68
CA ALA A 157 11.86 4.13 1.84
C ALA A 157 10.49 4.52 2.42
N LEU A 158 9.61 5.07 1.59
CA LEU A 158 8.35 5.65 2.04
C LEU A 158 7.32 4.58 2.40
N CYS A 159 7.07 3.63 1.48
CA CYS A 159 6.05 2.61 1.67
C CYS A 159 6.53 1.52 2.63
N VAL A 160 7.70 0.92 2.38
CA VAL A 160 8.16 -0.23 3.16
C VAL A 160 8.82 0.21 4.47
N GLY A 161 9.73 1.17 4.45
CA GLY A 161 10.45 1.66 5.63
C GLY A 161 9.53 2.47 6.55
N PHE A 162 9.15 3.66 6.11
CA PHE A 162 8.42 4.64 6.92
C PHE A 162 6.99 4.19 7.24
N CYS A 163 6.11 4.07 6.24
CA CYS A 163 4.71 3.69 6.47
C CYS A 163 4.59 2.31 7.11
N GLY A 164 5.46 1.37 6.73
CA GLY A 164 5.52 0.05 7.32
C GLY A 164 5.81 0.10 8.82
N SER A 165 6.79 0.90 9.26
CA SER A 165 7.21 1.00 10.69
C SER A 165 6.40 2.01 11.50
N PHE A 166 5.67 2.91 10.83
CA PHE A 166 4.70 3.81 11.45
C PHE A 166 3.45 3.04 11.90
N THR A 167 3.01 2.09 11.08
CA THR A 167 1.97 1.14 11.47
C THR A 167 2.54 -0.03 12.26
N THR A 168 1.72 -0.71 13.05
CA THR A 168 2.08 -1.94 13.77
C THR A 168 0.88 -2.88 13.82
N PHE A 169 1.06 -4.08 13.28
CA PHE A 169 0.04 -5.13 13.34
C PHE A 169 0.09 -5.88 14.67
N SER A 170 1.30 -6.17 15.17
CA SER A 170 1.49 -6.90 16.43
C SER A 170 0.93 -6.17 17.64
N SER A 171 1.12 -4.85 17.74
CA SER A 171 0.57 -4.07 18.86
C SER A 171 -0.96 -4.04 18.84
N TRP A 172 -1.58 -4.03 17.66
CA TRP A 172 -3.03 -4.13 17.53
C TRP A 172 -3.54 -5.48 18.03
N ILE A 173 -2.94 -6.60 17.58
CA ILE A 173 -3.35 -7.94 18.03
C ILE A 173 -3.14 -8.13 19.53
N VAL A 174 -2.02 -7.67 20.09
CA VAL A 174 -1.81 -7.71 21.55
C VAL A 174 -2.89 -6.90 22.26
N LYS A 175 -3.27 -5.72 21.74
CA LYS A 175 -4.35 -4.91 22.32
C LYS A 175 -5.71 -5.61 22.27
N VAL A 176 -6.00 -6.42 21.26
CA VAL A 176 -7.20 -7.28 21.23
C VAL A 176 -7.17 -8.31 22.37
N MET A 177 -6.02 -8.91 22.65
CA MET A 177 -5.92 -10.02 23.62
C MET A 177 -5.87 -9.62 25.09
N VAL A 178 -5.48 -8.38 25.39
CA VAL A 178 -5.44 -7.86 26.78
C VAL A 178 -6.79 -7.34 27.27
N GLN A 179 -7.83 -7.32 26.42
CA GLN A 179 -9.15 -6.86 26.82
C GLN A 179 -9.84 -7.84 27.79
N ASN A 180 -10.58 -7.29 28.75
CA ASN A 180 -11.28 -8.07 29.78
C ASN A 180 -12.58 -8.69 29.27
N THR A 181 -13.26 -8.05 28.33
CA THR A 181 -14.52 -8.56 27.77
C THR A 181 -14.35 -8.99 26.31
N VAL A 182 -15.17 -9.95 25.88
CA VAL A 182 -15.24 -10.37 24.48
C VAL A 182 -15.71 -9.21 23.59
N ALA A 183 -16.65 -8.39 24.08
CA ALA A 183 -17.14 -7.22 23.37
C ALA A 183 -16.02 -6.21 23.07
N ASP A 184 -15.19 -5.88 24.07
CA ASP A 184 -14.04 -4.99 23.89
C ASP A 184 -13.01 -5.58 22.91
N ALA A 185 -12.77 -6.90 22.97
CA ALA A 185 -11.86 -7.56 22.04
C ALA A 185 -12.37 -7.46 20.59
N PHE A 186 -13.66 -7.73 20.36
CA PHE A 186 -14.28 -7.56 19.03
C PHE A 186 -14.28 -6.10 18.58
N GLU A 187 -14.51 -5.16 19.49
CA GLU A 187 -14.41 -3.73 19.20
C GLU A 187 -13.02 -3.36 18.67
N HIS A 188 -11.95 -3.78 19.36
CA HIS A 188 -10.58 -3.55 18.92
C HIS A 188 -10.28 -4.24 17.59
N LEU A 189 -10.81 -5.45 17.38
CA LEU A 189 -10.62 -6.20 16.13
C LEU A 189 -11.30 -5.48 14.96
N LEU A 190 -12.54 -5.02 15.13
CA LEU A 190 -13.28 -4.32 14.08
C LEU A 190 -12.66 -2.97 13.78
N ILE A 191 -12.43 -2.12 14.79
CA ILE A 191 -11.91 -0.77 14.57
C ILE A 191 -10.47 -0.84 14.04
N GLY A 192 -9.61 -1.68 14.65
CA GLY A 192 -8.21 -1.81 14.24
C GLY A 192 -8.01 -2.43 12.86
N GLY A 193 -8.98 -3.21 12.36
CA GLY A 193 -8.98 -3.73 10.99
C GLY A 193 -9.59 -2.76 9.97
N THR A 194 -10.72 -2.12 10.30
CA THR A 194 -11.49 -1.31 9.35
C THR A 194 -10.96 0.10 9.20
N MET A 195 -10.60 0.80 10.29
CA MET A 195 -10.19 2.19 10.21
C MET A 195 -8.93 2.40 9.36
N PRO A 196 -7.86 1.59 9.51
CA PRO A 196 -6.68 1.72 8.65
C PRO A 196 -7.00 1.49 7.17
N LEU A 197 -7.94 0.59 6.85
CA LEU A 197 -8.39 0.35 5.47
C LEU A 197 -9.15 1.56 4.91
N VAL A 198 -10.07 2.16 5.68
CA VAL A 198 -10.80 3.38 5.27
C VAL A 198 -9.83 4.52 4.99
N PHE A 199 -8.88 4.76 5.90
CA PHE A 199 -7.92 5.83 5.73
C PHE A 199 -6.90 5.55 4.63
N PHE A 200 -6.55 4.29 4.38
CA PHE A 200 -5.79 3.91 3.19
C PHE A 200 -6.54 4.33 1.91
N LEU A 201 -7.84 4.05 1.82
CA LEU A 201 -8.66 4.44 0.67
C LEU A 201 -8.72 5.96 0.52
N TRP A 202 -8.89 6.71 1.62
CA TRP A 202 -8.84 8.18 1.60
C TRP A 202 -7.49 8.71 1.14
N GLY A 203 -6.40 8.11 1.60
CA GLY A 203 -5.05 8.44 1.14
C GLY A 203 -4.89 8.23 -0.36
N ARG A 204 -5.38 7.09 -0.87
CA ARG A 204 -5.41 6.78 -2.30
C ARG A 204 -6.25 7.78 -3.09
N ASP A 205 -7.44 8.13 -2.63
CA ASP A 205 -8.32 9.08 -3.32
C ASP A 205 -7.75 10.50 -3.28
N CYS A 206 -7.10 10.90 -2.18
CA CYS A 206 -6.32 12.14 -2.11
C CYS A 206 -5.17 12.14 -3.14
N GLY A 207 -4.42 11.04 -3.23
CA GLY A 207 -3.36 10.89 -4.23
C GLY A 207 -3.87 10.97 -5.68
N ARG A 208 -5.05 10.41 -5.97
CA ARG A 208 -5.73 10.55 -7.27
C ARG A 208 -6.11 12.00 -7.54
N GLY A 209 -6.61 12.71 -6.54
CA GLY A 209 -6.89 14.15 -6.62
C GLY A 209 -5.66 14.96 -7.00
N VAL A 210 -4.51 14.69 -6.37
CA VAL A 210 -3.24 15.35 -6.71
C VAL A 210 -2.81 15.08 -8.15
N ARG A 211 -2.88 13.81 -8.59
CA ARG A 211 -2.57 13.44 -10.00
C ARG A 211 -3.51 14.13 -10.98
N TRP A 212 -4.80 14.17 -10.66
CA TRP A 212 -5.81 14.82 -11.49
C TRP A 212 -5.54 16.33 -11.62
N CYS A 213 -5.25 17.02 -10.50
CA CYS A 213 -4.90 18.43 -10.49
C CYS A 213 -3.64 18.71 -11.34
N CYS A 214 -2.60 17.89 -11.22
CA CYS A 214 -1.37 18.10 -11.98
C CYS A 214 -1.58 17.89 -13.49
N ALA A 215 -2.36 16.88 -13.87
CA ALA A 215 -2.66 16.62 -15.28
C ALA A 215 -3.51 17.74 -15.91
N HIS A 216 -4.54 18.24 -15.22
CA HIS A 216 -5.52 19.15 -15.81
C HIS A 216 -5.26 20.63 -15.52
N VAL A 217 -4.66 20.96 -14.38
CA VAL A 217 -4.44 22.36 -13.96
C VAL A 217 -3.03 22.82 -14.33
N VAL A 218 -2.02 21.97 -14.10
CA VAL A 218 -0.61 22.31 -14.39
C VAL A 218 -0.24 21.97 -15.83
N GLY A 219 -1.04 21.15 -16.53
CA GLY A 219 -0.78 20.74 -17.91
C GLY A 219 0.44 19.82 -18.06
N SER A 220 0.93 19.23 -16.96
CA SER A 220 2.00 18.24 -16.98
C SER A 220 1.38 16.84 -16.86
N PRO A 221 1.37 16.03 -17.94
CA PRO A 221 0.86 14.68 -17.85
C PRO A 221 1.76 13.88 -16.92
N TRP A 222 1.23 13.45 -15.77
CA TRP A 222 1.96 12.71 -14.74
C TRP A 222 2.66 11.45 -15.30
N GLU A 223 2.08 10.90 -16.36
CA GLU A 223 2.54 9.72 -17.10
C GLU A 223 3.86 9.95 -17.86
N THR A 224 4.31 11.19 -18.01
CA THR A 224 5.60 11.52 -18.65
C THR A 224 6.80 11.39 -17.72
N TRP A 225 6.60 11.44 -16.40
CA TRP A 225 7.70 11.37 -15.42
C TRP A 225 8.60 10.13 -15.64
N PRO A 226 8.07 8.91 -15.83
CA PRO A 226 8.89 7.71 -16.04
C PRO A 226 9.88 7.81 -17.22
N LEU A 227 9.66 8.74 -18.18
CA LEU A 227 10.59 8.94 -19.31
C LEU A 227 11.89 9.65 -18.90
N HIS A 228 11.88 10.48 -17.86
CA HIS A 228 13.05 11.25 -17.45
C HIS A 228 13.96 10.45 -16.50
N ARG A 229 14.66 9.44 -17.03
CA ARG A 229 15.55 8.54 -16.25
C ARG A 229 16.60 9.27 -15.41
N SER A 230 17.18 10.37 -15.91
CA SER A 230 18.18 11.14 -15.15
C SER A 230 17.55 11.84 -13.94
N LEU A 231 16.34 12.37 -14.10
CA LEU A 231 15.58 12.99 -13.02
C LEU A 231 15.19 11.95 -11.97
N LEU A 232 14.68 10.78 -12.38
CA LEU A 232 14.34 9.69 -11.46
C LEU A 232 15.55 9.24 -10.62
N ARG A 233 16.71 9.09 -11.25
CA ARG A 233 17.98 8.78 -10.56
C ARG A 233 18.36 9.85 -9.55
N ALA A 234 18.28 11.12 -9.94
CA ALA A 234 18.59 12.23 -9.06
C ALA A 234 17.63 12.28 -7.87
N VAL A 235 16.32 12.08 -8.11
CA VAL A 235 15.30 12.03 -7.05
C VAL A 235 15.59 10.90 -6.07
N ASP A 236 15.81 9.67 -6.53
CA ASP A 236 16.11 8.54 -5.65
C ASP A 236 17.41 8.75 -4.86
N ALA A 237 18.46 9.30 -5.48
CA ALA A 237 19.72 9.60 -4.80
C ALA A 237 19.56 10.71 -3.75
N VAL A 238 18.82 11.77 -4.06
CA VAL A 238 18.51 12.86 -3.11
C VAL A 238 17.69 12.31 -1.95
N VAL A 239 16.63 11.53 -2.21
CA VAL A 239 15.81 10.92 -1.17
C VAL A 239 16.66 9.99 -0.29
N LEU A 240 17.53 9.16 -0.88
CA LEU A 240 18.45 8.32 -0.12
C LEU A 240 19.32 9.15 0.82
N VAL A 241 19.97 10.20 0.32
CA VAL A 241 20.83 11.07 1.13
C VAL A 241 20.03 11.75 2.24
N LEU A 242 18.85 12.31 1.93
CA LEU A 242 18.01 12.98 2.92
C LEU A 242 17.50 12.02 4.00
N VAL A 243 17.06 10.82 3.63
CA VAL A 243 16.59 9.80 4.57
C VAL A 243 17.73 9.30 5.47
N VAL A 244 18.91 9.05 4.90
CA VAL A 244 20.10 8.66 5.68
C VAL A 244 20.51 9.79 6.62
N LEU A 245 20.58 11.03 6.14
CA LEU A 245 20.90 12.19 6.97
C LEU A 245 19.88 12.36 8.10
N ALA A 246 18.58 12.30 7.81
CA ALA A 246 17.53 12.38 8.81
C ALA A 246 17.63 11.25 9.86
N SER A 247 18.00 10.04 9.43
CA SER A 247 18.16 8.89 10.34
C SER A 247 19.35 9.02 11.31
N ILE A 248 20.35 9.82 10.96
CA ILE A 248 21.52 10.10 11.82
C ILE A 248 21.27 11.34 12.67
N LEU A 249 20.75 12.42 12.07
CA LEU A 249 20.55 13.68 12.78
C LEU A 249 19.41 13.62 13.80
N SER A 250 18.31 12.90 13.51
CA SER A 250 17.15 12.90 14.41
C SER A 250 17.43 12.25 15.77
N PRO A 251 18.09 11.07 15.89
CA PRO A 251 18.40 10.50 17.20
C PRO A 251 19.42 11.34 17.97
N VAL A 252 20.41 11.93 17.28
CA VAL A 252 21.39 12.83 17.89
C VAL A 252 20.69 14.06 18.46
N LEU A 253 19.82 14.71 17.69
CA LEU A 253 19.08 15.89 18.11
C LEU A 253 18.16 15.56 19.29
N VAL A 254 17.42 14.45 19.23
CA VAL A 254 16.56 13.99 20.33
C VAL A 254 17.37 13.74 21.60
N LEU A 255 18.54 13.11 21.50
CA LEU A 255 19.41 12.84 22.65
C LEU A 255 19.95 14.13 23.28
N VAL A 256 20.37 15.09 22.46
CA VAL A 256 20.81 16.42 22.92
C VAL A 256 19.67 17.13 23.67
N TYR A 257 18.46 17.16 23.09
CA TYR A 257 17.30 17.79 23.74
C TYR A 257 16.86 17.09 25.03
N ILE A 258 17.00 15.76 25.12
CA ILE A 258 16.75 15.03 26.36
C ILE A 258 17.79 15.42 27.42
N SER A 259 19.06 15.51 27.05
CA SER A 259 20.16 15.88 27.96
C SER A 259 20.04 17.30 28.49
N GLU A 260 19.54 18.24 27.69
CA GLU A 260 19.28 19.63 28.12
C GLU A 260 18.00 19.77 28.96
N GLY A 261 17.27 18.68 29.20
CA GLY A 261 16.01 18.69 29.95
C GLY A 261 14.82 19.28 29.17
N GLY A 262 14.96 19.46 27.85
CA GLY A 262 13.97 20.13 27.00
C GLY A 262 12.72 19.29 26.71
N ILE A 263 12.84 17.96 26.61
CA ILE A 263 11.71 17.08 26.24
C ILE A 263 11.52 15.98 27.31
N ARG A 264 10.71 16.26 28.34
CA ARG A 264 10.32 15.26 29.36
C ARG A 264 9.32 14.21 28.86
N VAL A 265 8.79 14.39 27.65
CA VAL A 265 7.74 13.53 27.07
C VAL A 265 8.33 12.23 26.47
N ILE A 266 9.59 12.26 26.06
CA ILE A 266 10.28 11.14 25.42
C ILE A 266 11.21 10.52 26.46
N SER A 267 10.96 9.25 26.81
CA SER A 267 11.80 8.49 27.74
C SER A 267 13.02 7.89 27.04
N ALA A 268 14.02 7.45 27.82
CA ALA A 268 15.14 6.68 27.28
C ALA A 268 14.66 5.37 26.60
N ASP A 269 13.58 4.76 27.11
CA ASP A 269 12.97 3.57 26.51
C ASP A 269 12.35 3.85 25.14
N ASP A 270 11.73 5.01 24.96
CA ASP A 270 11.21 5.43 23.66
C ASP A 270 12.33 5.56 22.63
N VAL A 271 13.50 6.09 23.03
CA VAL A 271 14.69 6.16 22.16
C VAL A 271 15.19 4.77 21.81
N ARG A 272 15.24 3.83 22.77
CA ARG A 272 15.66 2.44 22.52
C ARG A 272 14.69 1.70 21.60
N VAL A 273 13.38 1.93 21.74
CA VAL A 273 12.33 1.38 20.85
C VAL A 273 12.58 1.83 19.42
N VAL A 274 12.80 3.14 19.21
CA VAL A 274 13.09 3.67 17.87
C VAL A 274 14.40 3.09 17.35
N ALA A 275 15.47 3.05 18.14
CA ALA A 275 16.77 2.55 17.73
C ALA A 275 16.76 1.08 17.27
N LEU A 276 15.90 0.22 17.84
CA LEU A 276 15.75 -1.17 17.41
C LEU A 276 14.81 -1.38 16.21
N ALA A 277 14.01 -0.38 15.82
CA ALA A 277 13.05 -0.50 14.73
C ALA A 277 13.66 -0.94 13.38
N PRO A 278 14.87 -0.48 12.97
CA PRO A 278 15.54 -0.95 11.76
C PRO A 278 15.65 -2.47 11.64
N ALA A 279 15.93 -3.18 12.73
CA ALA A 279 16.07 -4.63 12.71
C ALA A 279 14.75 -5.30 12.28
N GLY A 280 13.61 -4.81 12.79
CA GLY A 280 12.28 -5.26 12.39
C GLY A 280 11.96 -4.89 10.94
N ALA A 281 12.18 -3.62 10.57
CA ALA A 281 11.87 -3.11 9.23
C ALA A 281 12.65 -3.81 8.13
N VAL A 282 13.96 -4.03 8.31
CA VAL A 282 14.82 -4.76 7.37
C VAL A 282 14.41 -6.21 7.28
N THR A 283 14.14 -6.88 8.41
CA THR A 283 13.68 -8.27 8.42
C THR A 283 12.38 -8.42 7.62
N ARG A 284 11.40 -7.53 7.83
CA ARG A 284 10.16 -7.49 7.05
C ARG A 284 10.42 -7.30 5.55
N PHE A 285 11.30 -6.38 5.19
CA PHE A 285 11.65 -6.15 3.79
C PHE A 285 12.33 -7.37 3.15
N VAL A 286 13.28 -7.99 3.84
CA VAL A 286 13.96 -9.21 3.35
C VAL A 286 12.97 -10.36 3.20
N LEU A 287 12.05 -10.55 4.16
CA LEU A 287 10.96 -11.53 4.03
C LEU A 287 10.08 -11.27 2.80
N SER A 288 9.75 -10.00 2.52
CA SER A 288 9.05 -9.59 1.30
C SER A 288 9.83 -9.97 0.03
N VAL A 289 11.12 -9.66 -0.04
CA VAL A 289 11.97 -9.98 -1.20
C VAL A 289 12.13 -11.49 -1.40
N CYS A 290 12.31 -12.26 -0.32
CA CYS A 290 12.56 -13.70 -0.38
C CYS A 290 11.30 -14.53 -0.68
N LEU A 291 10.15 -14.15 -0.11
CA LEU A 291 8.93 -14.95 -0.18
C LEU A 291 8.00 -14.52 -1.32
N ASN A 292 7.95 -13.24 -1.68
CA ASN A 292 7.04 -12.80 -2.75
C ASN A 292 7.49 -13.29 -4.14
N LYS A 293 8.80 -13.45 -4.37
CA LYS A 293 9.33 -14.05 -5.61
C LYS A 293 8.98 -15.54 -5.75
N ARG A 294 8.73 -16.25 -4.64
CA ARG A 294 8.40 -17.68 -4.64
C ARG A 294 6.90 -17.96 -4.81
N ALA A 295 6.03 -16.96 -4.64
CA ALA A 295 4.58 -17.07 -4.81
C ALA A 295 4.19 -17.10 -6.31
N CYS A 296 4.73 -18.06 -7.05
CA CYS A 296 4.59 -18.16 -8.51
C CYS A 296 3.15 -18.48 -8.96
N ALA A 297 2.30 -19.03 -8.08
CA ALA A 297 0.96 -19.52 -8.46
C ALA A 297 -0.21 -18.59 -8.09
N ALA A 298 -0.11 -17.78 -7.02
CA ALA A 298 -1.26 -17.04 -6.49
C ALA A 298 -1.05 -15.53 -6.28
N GLN A 299 0.18 -15.01 -6.47
CA GLN A 299 0.52 -13.63 -6.07
C GLN A 299 0.11 -13.32 -4.62
N PHE A 300 0.14 -14.34 -3.74
CA PHE A 300 -0.24 -14.21 -2.35
C PHE A 300 0.93 -13.58 -1.55
N PRO A 301 0.69 -12.53 -0.74
CA PRO A 301 1.74 -11.76 -0.07
C PRO A 301 2.32 -12.49 1.15
N LEU A 302 3.03 -13.60 0.90
CA LEU A 302 3.64 -14.44 1.94
C LEU A 302 4.67 -13.68 2.78
N GLY A 303 5.38 -12.71 2.19
CA GLY A 303 6.34 -11.90 2.91
C GLY A 303 5.72 -11.09 4.05
N THR A 304 4.65 -10.35 3.74
CA THR A 304 3.92 -9.53 4.72
C THR A 304 3.22 -10.41 5.76
N LEU A 305 2.60 -11.52 5.32
CA LEU A 305 2.00 -12.49 6.24
C LEU A 305 3.03 -13.03 7.23
N ALA A 306 4.18 -13.53 6.75
CA ALA A 306 5.21 -14.09 7.60
C ALA A 306 5.76 -13.05 8.59
N ALA A 307 6.01 -11.82 8.12
CA ALA A 307 6.49 -10.74 8.97
C ALA A 307 5.48 -10.38 10.08
N ASN A 308 4.18 -10.32 9.76
CA ASN A 308 3.13 -10.06 10.74
C ASN A 308 2.99 -11.17 11.77
N LEU A 309 2.99 -12.44 11.34
CA LEU A 309 2.93 -13.58 12.25
C LEU A 309 4.15 -13.64 13.19
N LEU A 310 5.35 -13.39 12.67
CA LEU A 310 6.58 -13.31 13.47
C LEU A 310 6.55 -12.13 14.44
N GLY A 311 6.04 -10.97 14.02
CA GLY A 311 5.88 -9.82 14.90
C GLY A 311 4.89 -10.07 16.03
N VAL A 312 3.77 -10.73 15.75
CA VAL A 312 2.78 -11.13 16.77
C VAL A 312 3.39 -12.16 17.73
N LEU A 313 4.06 -13.20 17.22
CA LEU A 313 4.74 -14.19 18.03
C LEU A 313 5.77 -13.53 18.97
N LEU A 314 6.64 -12.66 18.42
CA LEU A 314 7.62 -11.93 19.21
C LEU A 314 6.94 -11.08 20.29
N ALA A 315 5.87 -10.35 19.93
CA ALA A 315 5.17 -9.51 20.89
C ALA A 315 4.56 -10.31 22.03
N VAL A 316 3.96 -11.47 21.73
CA VAL A 316 3.39 -12.39 22.74
C VAL A 316 4.47 -12.95 23.65
N VAL A 317 5.59 -13.43 23.11
CA VAL A 317 6.72 -13.92 23.90
C VAL A 317 7.26 -12.83 24.82
N MET A 318 7.47 -11.61 24.30
CA MET A 318 7.97 -10.49 25.11
C MET A 318 6.98 -10.05 26.19
N CYS A 319 5.67 -10.02 25.90
CA CYS A 319 4.67 -9.74 26.93
C CYS A 319 4.69 -10.79 28.05
N ASN A 320 4.84 -12.06 27.71
CA ASN A 320 4.90 -13.15 28.68
C ASN A 320 6.20 -13.08 29.52
N MET A 321 7.33 -12.75 28.89
CA MET A 321 8.60 -12.52 29.59
C MET A 321 8.51 -11.32 30.55
N GLU A 322 7.81 -10.25 30.18
CA GLU A 322 7.60 -9.07 31.04
C GLU A 322 6.81 -9.40 32.32
N VAL A 323 5.84 -10.31 32.24
CA VAL A 323 5.07 -10.75 33.42
C VAL A 323 5.93 -11.61 34.36
N ASN A 324 6.85 -12.41 33.82
CA ASN A 324 7.76 -13.24 34.63
C ASN A 324 8.99 -12.47 35.14
N HIS A 325 9.39 -11.39 34.45
CA HIS A 325 10.55 -10.56 34.77
C HIS A 325 10.19 -9.07 34.71
N LEU A 326 9.45 -8.59 35.72
CA LEU A 326 8.93 -7.21 35.80
C LEU A 326 9.98 -6.10 35.61
N SER A 327 11.26 -6.39 35.88
CA SER A 327 12.37 -5.44 35.76
C SER A 327 13.00 -5.38 34.37
N CYS A 328 12.53 -6.16 33.38
CA CYS A 328 13.14 -6.21 32.07
C CYS A 328 12.53 -5.17 31.12
N GLU A 329 13.01 -3.92 31.18
CA GLU A 329 12.66 -2.85 30.23
C GLU A 329 12.84 -3.29 28.77
N TRP A 330 13.83 -4.16 28.51
CA TRP A 330 14.11 -4.73 27.19
C TRP A 330 12.95 -5.54 26.60
N CYS A 331 12.08 -6.16 27.40
CA CYS A 331 10.88 -6.82 26.87
C CYS A 331 9.96 -5.82 26.15
N ILE A 332 9.76 -4.64 26.74
CA ILE A 332 8.96 -3.56 26.14
C ILE A 332 9.66 -3.02 24.91
N VAL A 333 10.97 -2.78 25.00
CA VAL A 333 11.80 -2.22 23.93
C VAL A 333 11.85 -3.14 22.70
N VAL A 334 12.07 -4.45 22.89
CA VAL A 334 12.12 -5.43 21.80
C VAL A 334 10.73 -5.63 21.18
N ARG A 335 9.69 -5.75 22.01
CA ARG A 335 8.28 -5.87 21.55
C ARG A 335 7.90 -4.70 20.65
N ASN A 336 8.09 -3.48 21.14
CA ASN A 336 7.61 -2.29 20.45
C ASN A 336 8.59 -1.79 19.38
N GLY A 337 9.89 -2.04 19.52
CA GLY A 337 10.90 -1.66 18.54
C GLY A 337 10.95 -2.65 17.38
N ILE A 338 11.48 -3.85 17.63
CA ILE A 338 11.62 -4.89 16.60
C ILE A 338 10.25 -5.40 16.18
N GLY A 339 9.43 -5.88 17.10
CA GLY A 339 8.11 -6.46 16.79
C GLY A 339 7.15 -5.44 16.16
N GLY A 340 7.21 -4.20 16.63
CA GLY A 340 6.44 -3.08 16.08
C GLY A 340 6.79 -2.81 14.62
N ALA A 341 8.07 -2.69 14.27
CA ALA A 341 8.50 -2.38 12.89
C ALA A 341 8.54 -3.59 11.94
N LEU A 342 8.65 -4.80 12.49
CA LEU A 342 8.56 -6.07 11.77
C LEU A 342 7.15 -6.33 11.24
N SER A 343 6.12 -5.83 11.92
CA SER A 343 4.72 -6.06 11.57
C SER A 343 4.06 -4.77 11.08
N THR A 344 3.10 -4.85 10.16
CA THR A 344 2.54 -3.67 9.50
C THR A 344 1.08 -3.88 9.12
N VAL A 345 0.27 -2.84 9.37
CA VAL A 345 -1.13 -2.79 8.93
C VAL A 345 -1.24 -2.13 7.55
N SER A 346 -0.40 -1.14 7.27
CA SER A 346 -0.45 -0.41 5.99
C SER A 346 -0.15 -1.32 4.79
N SER A 347 0.76 -2.29 4.93
CA SER A 347 1.04 -3.24 3.84
C SER A 347 -0.13 -4.21 3.62
N VAL A 348 -0.75 -4.69 4.70
CA VAL A 348 -1.98 -5.52 4.62
C VAL A 348 -3.10 -4.75 3.93
N ALA A 349 -3.31 -3.48 4.27
CA ALA A 349 -4.32 -2.63 3.62
C ALA A 349 -4.03 -2.46 2.12
N ASN A 350 -2.77 -2.20 1.74
CA ASN A 350 -2.36 -2.07 0.35
C ASN A 350 -2.62 -3.36 -0.45
N GLU A 351 -2.26 -4.51 0.11
CA GLU A 351 -2.42 -5.82 -0.52
C GLU A 351 -3.91 -6.21 -0.65
N LEU A 352 -4.72 -5.94 0.37
CA LEU A 352 -6.18 -6.14 0.30
C LEU A 352 -6.79 -5.28 -0.82
N VAL A 353 -6.48 -3.98 -0.86
CA VAL A 353 -6.99 -3.10 -1.92
C VAL A 353 -6.51 -3.54 -3.30
N SER A 354 -5.29 -4.08 -3.41
CA SER A 354 -4.77 -4.65 -4.67
C SER A 354 -5.56 -5.89 -5.13
N PHE A 355 -5.96 -6.77 -4.21
CA PHE A 355 -6.83 -7.90 -4.55
C PHE A 355 -8.22 -7.45 -5.02
N TYR A 356 -8.80 -6.46 -4.34
CA TYR A 356 -10.06 -5.86 -4.78
C TYR A 356 -9.94 -5.22 -6.17
N GLY A 357 -8.88 -4.45 -6.41
CA GLY A 357 -8.63 -3.80 -7.70
C GLY A 357 -8.37 -4.76 -8.86
N SER A 358 -7.94 -5.99 -8.59
CA SER A 358 -7.70 -7.04 -9.58
C SER A 358 -8.85 -8.03 -9.74
N GLY A 359 -9.99 -7.81 -9.09
CA GLY A 359 -11.17 -8.69 -9.14
C GLY A 359 -11.02 -9.99 -8.34
N ARG A 360 -9.94 -10.16 -7.57
CA ARG A 360 -9.65 -11.38 -6.80
C ARG A 360 -10.24 -11.32 -5.38
N MET A 361 -11.53 -11.02 -5.29
CA MET A 361 -12.25 -10.83 -4.01
C MET A 361 -12.12 -12.03 -3.06
N PRO A 362 -12.29 -13.30 -3.50
CA PRO A 362 -12.15 -14.44 -2.60
C PRO A 362 -10.77 -14.53 -1.96
N LEU A 363 -9.72 -14.20 -2.71
CA LEU A 363 -8.34 -14.21 -2.23
C LEU A 363 -8.09 -13.10 -1.20
N ALA A 364 -8.74 -11.94 -1.35
CA ALA A 364 -8.70 -10.87 -0.35
C ALA A 364 -9.28 -11.33 0.99
N TYR A 365 -10.44 -12.00 0.98
CA TYR A 365 -11.06 -12.52 2.19
C TYR A 365 -10.23 -13.63 2.85
N VAL A 366 -9.70 -14.57 2.06
CA VAL A 366 -8.79 -15.61 2.57
C VAL A 366 -7.54 -14.96 3.17
N TYR A 367 -6.94 -13.97 2.51
CA TYR A 367 -5.77 -13.27 3.04
C TYR A 367 -6.06 -12.54 4.36
N ALA A 368 -7.17 -11.82 4.44
CA ALA A 368 -7.61 -11.15 5.67
C ALA A 368 -7.85 -12.15 6.81
N LEU A 369 -8.58 -13.23 6.53
CA LEU A 369 -8.91 -14.27 7.50
C LEU A 369 -7.65 -14.98 8.01
N VAL A 370 -6.72 -15.34 7.12
CA VAL A 370 -5.45 -15.98 7.52
C VAL A 370 -4.60 -15.00 8.33
N SER A 371 -4.43 -13.77 7.88
CA SER A 371 -3.60 -12.77 8.56
C SER A 371 -4.09 -12.47 9.97
N VAL A 372 -5.38 -12.17 10.12
CA VAL A 372 -5.97 -11.82 11.42
C VAL A 372 -6.24 -13.06 12.26
N GLY A 373 -6.84 -14.09 11.67
CA GLY A 373 -7.24 -15.32 12.36
C GLY A 373 -6.05 -16.08 12.96
N PHE A 374 -4.97 -16.31 12.21
CA PHE A 374 -3.78 -16.96 12.75
C PHE A 374 -3.08 -16.10 13.80
N SER A 375 -3.06 -14.77 13.62
CA SER A 375 -2.45 -13.87 14.60
C SER A 375 -3.22 -13.87 15.93
N VAL A 376 -4.55 -13.84 15.88
CA VAL A 376 -5.41 -13.98 17.06
C VAL A 376 -5.24 -15.37 17.67
N PHE A 377 -5.14 -16.43 16.87
CA PHE A 377 -4.87 -17.78 17.39
C PHE A 377 -3.53 -17.84 18.15
N ILE A 378 -2.42 -17.38 17.56
CA ILE A 378 -1.10 -17.34 18.19
C ILE A 378 -1.15 -16.56 19.51
N ALA A 379 -1.76 -15.37 19.48
CA ALA A 379 -1.85 -14.53 20.67
C ALA A 379 -2.81 -15.10 21.73
N GLY A 380 -3.79 -15.90 21.32
CA GLY A 380 -4.74 -16.59 22.19
C GLY A 380 -4.10 -17.73 22.96
N VAL A 381 -3.28 -18.54 22.27
CA VAL A 381 -2.45 -19.58 22.90
C VAL A 381 -1.49 -18.95 23.93
N GLY A 382 -0.94 -17.77 23.62
CA GLY A 382 -0.08 -17.04 24.55
C GLY A 382 -0.79 -16.22 25.64
N ARG A 383 -2.13 -16.11 25.62
CA ARG A 383 -2.93 -15.24 26.50
C ARG A 383 -2.87 -15.54 28.00
N PRO A 384 -2.78 -16.79 28.49
CA PRO A 384 -2.89 -17.09 29.92
C PRO A 384 -1.92 -16.31 30.83
N GLN A 385 -0.79 -15.84 30.29
CA GLN A 385 0.17 -15.02 31.04
C GLN A 385 -0.03 -13.50 30.85
N LEU A 386 -0.67 -13.05 29.77
CA LEU A 386 -1.04 -11.64 29.55
C LEU A 386 -2.01 -11.11 30.61
N HIS A 387 -2.90 -11.97 31.11
CA HIS A 387 -4.00 -11.58 31.99
C HIS A 387 -3.56 -11.26 33.43
N ARG A 388 -2.39 -11.76 33.90
CA ARG A 388 -1.88 -11.45 35.24
C ARG A 388 -1.67 -9.95 35.48
N ARG A 389 -1.55 -9.15 34.41
CA ARG A 389 -1.41 -7.69 34.46
C ARG A 389 -2.74 -6.91 34.47
N GLY A 390 -3.86 -7.55 34.15
CA GLY A 390 -5.17 -6.90 34.09
C GLY A 390 -5.94 -6.92 35.41
N VAL A 391 -5.49 -7.73 36.37
CA VAL A 391 -6.16 -7.97 37.67
C VAL A 391 -5.32 -7.45 38.86
N SER A 392 -4.01 -7.22 38.67
CA SER A 392 -3.17 -6.49 39.62
C SER A 392 -3.11 -5.01 39.25
#